data_AF-A0AAJ0U302-F1
#
_entry.id   AF-A0AAJ0U302-F1
#
_cell.length_a   1.000
_cell.length_b   1.000
_cell.length_c   1.000
_cell.angle_alpha   90.00
_cell.angle_beta   90.00
_cell.angle_gamma   90.00
#
_symmetry.space_group_name_H-M   'P 1'
#
loop_
_entity.id
_entity.type
_entity.pdbx_description
1 polymer ?
#
loop_
_entity_poly.entity_id
_entity_poly.type
_entity_poly.pdbx_seq_one_letter_code
_entity_poly.pdbx_strand_id
1 'polypeptide(L)'
;MERLNDYLPQLDQLLEQSHGDKDSYLHPKRKNLGCVSVVLLREAIAPLVIRNAEQEITDIEFHDDTWVRAIPNKFKYPERGRGLQILRAMNAGGRYPQNRTAIPKGSRASESFDLNTLVFGDSANHESKVLPVRAAVNYSDALSLRPKYHVVGESFHNRGFENGTLWDAEAKKNTDNLFSRHFVTPGALLVQVLSTRGKLLPPIGLKHLLLSVGLAGSYGGQTSVTGINLRTHFVGLYADKFEKAETSPYELLKTVGGNNAMDVEQAKTALDEVLRPKHATVIPGADVQTWVDDLIAGFNAPGGALEQEYQGAAEAMVKLFDGWFESGKK
;
A
#
# COMPACT_ATOMS: atom_id res chain seq x y z
N MET A 1 -17.96 -6.75 -6.88
CA MET A 1 -16.88 -7.58 -6.28
C MET A 1 -16.99 -9.08 -6.59
N GLU A 2 -18.19 -9.64 -6.73
CA GLU A 2 -18.41 -11.09 -6.98
C GLU A 2 -17.64 -11.68 -8.18
N ARG A 3 -17.42 -10.87 -9.22
CA ARG A 3 -16.58 -11.22 -10.38
C ARG A 3 -15.15 -11.66 -10.01
N LEU A 4 -14.70 -11.36 -8.79
CA LEU A 4 -13.38 -11.74 -8.28
C LEU A 4 -13.39 -12.99 -7.39
N ASN A 5 -14.54 -13.63 -7.16
CA ASN A 5 -14.66 -14.80 -6.26
C ASN A 5 -13.80 -16.00 -6.72
N ASP A 6 -13.50 -16.09 -8.01
CA ASP A 6 -12.59 -17.12 -8.54
C ASP A 6 -11.13 -16.89 -8.16
N TYR A 7 -10.77 -15.67 -7.72
CA TYR A 7 -9.40 -15.25 -7.43
C TYR A 7 -9.18 -14.85 -5.97
N LEU A 8 -10.26 -14.55 -5.22
CA LEU A 8 -10.23 -14.19 -3.80
C LEU A 8 -10.89 -15.29 -2.95
N PRO A 9 -10.27 -15.74 -1.85
CA PRO A 9 -10.87 -16.72 -0.93
C PRO A 9 -11.99 -16.09 -0.09
N GLN A 10 -12.90 -16.91 0.42
CA GLN A 10 -13.74 -16.46 1.54
C GLN A 10 -12.91 -16.42 2.83
N LEU A 11 -13.28 -15.54 3.76
CA LEU A 11 -12.46 -15.27 4.94
C LEU A 11 -12.33 -16.49 5.87
N ASP A 12 -13.44 -17.21 6.04
CA ASP A 12 -13.52 -18.46 6.81
C ASP A 12 -12.76 -19.63 6.16
N GLN A 13 -12.32 -19.48 4.91
CA GLN A 13 -11.57 -20.48 4.16
C GLN A 13 -10.06 -20.21 4.12
N LEU A 14 -9.55 -19.32 4.99
CA LEU A 14 -8.12 -19.01 5.07
C LEU A 14 -7.30 -19.97 5.94
N LEU A 15 -7.95 -20.88 6.68
CA LEU A 15 -7.28 -21.93 7.45
C LEU A 15 -7.47 -23.30 6.78
N GLU A 16 -6.46 -24.15 6.96
CA GLU A 16 -6.47 -25.57 6.59
C GLU A 16 -6.01 -26.38 7.80
N GLN A 17 -6.69 -27.50 8.07
CA GLN A 17 -6.29 -28.44 9.12
C GLN A 17 -5.43 -29.53 8.51
N SER A 18 -4.22 -29.69 9.05
CA SER A 18 -3.32 -30.78 8.71
C SER A 18 -3.17 -31.72 9.90
N HIS A 19 -2.88 -32.99 9.62
CA HIS A 19 -2.58 -33.99 10.63
C HIS A 19 -1.06 -34.19 10.69
N GLY A 20 -0.47 -33.92 11.84
CA GLY A 20 0.87 -34.38 12.16
C GLY A 20 0.84 -35.82 12.69
N ASP A 21 2.01 -36.35 13.05
CA ASP A 21 2.16 -37.73 13.53
C ASP A 21 1.37 -38.04 14.81
N LYS A 22 1.02 -37.02 15.60
CA LYS A 22 0.32 -37.18 16.89
C LYS A 22 -0.90 -36.27 17.08
N ASP A 23 -0.94 -35.11 16.43
CA ASP A 23 -1.98 -34.11 16.61
C ASP A 23 -2.34 -33.42 15.29
N SER A 24 -3.59 -32.96 15.20
CA SER A 24 -4.00 -32.05 14.14
C SER A 24 -3.67 -30.60 14.50
N TYR A 25 -3.22 -29.81 13.54
CA TYR A 25 -2.97 -28.38 13.71
C TYR A 25 -3.59 -27.59 12.55
N LEU A 26 -3.91 -26.32 12.83
CA LEU A 26 -4.42 -25.37 11.86
C LEU A 26 -3.26 -24.51 11.36
N HIS A 27 -3.22 -24.30 10.06
CA HIS A 27 -2.26 -23.39 9.43
C HIS A 27 -2.96 -22.58 8.34
N PRO A 28 -2.36 -21.46 7.88
CA PRO A 28 -2.89 -20.73 6.74
C PRO A 28 -2.99 -21.66 5.55
N LYS A 29 -4.09 -21.54 4.82
CA LYS A 29 -4.33 -22.31 3.62
C LYS A 29 -3.16 -22.15 2.66
N ARG A 30 -2.73 -23.27 2.08
CA ARG A 30 -1.65 -23.28 1.11
C ARG A 30 -2.02 -22.40 -0.09
N LYS A 31 -1.04 -21.65 -0.59
CA LYS A 31 -1.23 -20.78 -1.76
C LYS A 31 -1.75 -21.58 -2.94
N ASN A 32 -2.72 -21.02 -3.65
CA ASN A 32 -3.31 -21.62 -4.85
C ASN A 32 -3.45 -20.60 -5.99
N LEU A 33 -3.80 -21.06 -7.18
CA LEU A 33 -4.01 -20.22 -8.35
C LEU A 33 -5.02 -19.10 -8.07
N GLY A 34 -4.69 -17.90 -8.52
CA GLY A 34 -5.48 -16.69 -8.28
C GLY A 34 -4.58 -15.50 -8.01
N CYS A 35 -4.64 -14.53 -8.93
CA CYS A 35 -3.96 -13.25 -8.84
C CYS A 35 -4.95 -12.13 -9.16
N VAL A 36 -4.91 -11.06 -8.38
CA VAL A 36 -5.61 -9.80 -8.69
C VAL A 36 -4.60 -8.67 -8.57
N SER A 37 -4.48 -7.89 -9.63
CA SER A 37 -3.64 -6.70 -9.73
C SER A 37 -4.52 -5.45 -9.73
N VAL A 38 -4.32 -4.59 -8.73
CA VAL A 38 -4.86 -3.23 -8.64
C VAL A 38 -3.87 -2.28 -9.29
N VAL A 39 -4.22 -1.73 -10.44
CA VAL A 39 -3.36 -0.77 -11.15
C VAL A 39 -3.79 0.64 -10.80
N LEU A 40 -2.82 1.43 -10.35
CA LEU A 40 -3.01 2.75 -9.78
C LEU A 40 -2.16 3.78 -10.53
N LEU A 41 -2.72 4.97 -10.68
CA LEU A 41 -1.97 6.18 -10.96
C LEU A 41 -1.94 7.05 -9.71
N ARG A 42 -0.73 7.37 -9.24
CA ARG A 42 -0.48 8.28 -8.14
C ARG A 42 -0.16 9.66 -8.71
N GLU A 43 -1.06 10.60 -8.50
CA GLU A 43 -0.89 11.99 -8.93
C GLU A 43 -0.29 12.79 -7.77
N ALA A 44 0.85 13.43 -7.99
CA ALA A 44 1.35 14.45 -7.09
C ALA A 44 0.47 15.71 -7.25
N ILE A 45 -0.33 16.05 -6.24
CA ILE A 45 -1.19 17.25 -6.26
C ILE A 45 -0.54 18.43 -5.53
N ALA A 46 0.51 18.16 -4.76
CA ALA A 46 1.40 19.12 -4.14
C ALA A 46 2.83 18.57 -4.20
N PRO A 47 3.88 19.37 -3.87
CA PRO A 47 5.25 18.89 -3.86
C PRO A 47 5.42 17.59 -3.04
N LEU A 48 5.90 16.54 -3.69
CA LEU A 48 6.04 15.20 -3.11
C LEU A 48 7.51 14.86 -2.90
N VAL A 49 7.87 14.45 -1.68
CA VAL A 49 9.26 14.16 -1.31
C VAL A 49 9.48 12.66 -1.14
N ILE A 50 10.13 12.03 -2.13
CA ILE A 50 10.48 10.60 -2.14
C ILE A 50 12.00 10.48 -2.03
N ARG A 51 12.54 10.09 -0.87
CA ARG A 51 14.00 10.04 -0.62
C ARG A 51 14.48 8.74 0.02
N ASN A 52 15.72 8.36 -0.29
CA ASN A 52 16.47 7.29 0.38
C ASN A 52 17.65 7.93 1.14
N ALA A 53 17.43 8.37 2.38
CA ALA A 53 18.41 8.91 3.34
C ALA A 53 19.23 10.18 2.94
N GLU A 54 19.68 10.36 1.70
CA GLU A 54 20.70 11.34 1.29
C GLU A 54 20.19 12.53 0.46
N GLN A 55 19.03 13.11 0.84
CA GLN A 55 18.45 14.32 0.21
C GLN A 55 18.04 14.22 -1.28
N GLU A 56 18.50 13.20 -2.00
CA GLU A 56 18.14 12.94 -3.40
C GLU A 56 16.80 12.24 -3.55
N ILE A 57 16.11 12.57 -4.66
CA ILE A 57 14.94 11.82 -5.08
C ILE A 57 15.37 10.43 -5.48
N THR A 58 14.64 9.42 -5.01
CA THR A 58 14.88 8.06 -5.47
C THR A 58 14.50 7.92 -6.94
N ASP A 59 15.44 7.44 -7.74
CA ASP A 59 15.28 7.24 -9.18
C ASP A 59 15.78 5.86 -9.61
N ILE A 60 15.69 5.63 -10.92
CA ILE A 60 16.23 4.47 -11.62
C ILE A 60 16.52 4.82 -13.08
N GLU A 61 17.63 4.29 -13.61
CA GLU A 61 17.91 4.29 -15.04
C GLU A 61 17.16 3.13 -15.71
N PHE A 62 16.39 3.44 -16.74
CA PHE A 62 15.62 2.46 -17.49
C PHE A 62 15.36 2.99 -18.90
N HIS A 63 15.67 2.16 -19.92
CA HIS A 63 15.43 2.50 -21.32
C HIS A 63 16.06 3.84 -21.76
N ASP A 64 17.34 4.03 -21.41
CA ASP A 64 18.18 5.20 -21.74
C ASP A 64 17.75 6.54 -21.08
N ASP A 65 16.78 6.51 -20.17
CA ASP A 65 16.34 7.66 -19.39
C ASP A 65 16.39 7.38 -17.88
N THR A 66 16.43 8.45 -17.07
CA THR A 66 16.28 8.37 -15.62
C THR A 66 14.85 8.69 -15.23
N TRP A 67 14.23 7.86 -14.39
CA TRP A 67 12.83 7.97 -13.97
C TRP A 67 12.73 8.11 -12.46
N VAL A 68 11.73 8.84 -11.96
CA VAL A 68 11.46 8.87 -10.52
C VAL A 68 10.91 7.51 -10.10
N ARG A 69 11.48 6.95 -9.03
CA ARG A 69 11.06 5.68 -8.45
C ARG A 69 10.75 5.86 -6.98
N ALA A 70 9.51 5.59 -6.60
CA ALA A 70 9.14 5.47 -5.20
C ALA A 70 9.06 4.00 -4.79
N ILE A 71 9.94 3.60 -3.87
CA ILE A 71 9.96 2.23 -3.33
C ILE A 71 8.65 1.90 -2.60
N PRO A 72 8.26 0.61 -2.52
CA PRO A 72 6.93 0.20 -2.06
C PRO A 72 6.55 0.74 -0.67
N ASN A 73 7.54 0.75 0.23
CA ASN A 73 7.37 1.14 1.62
C ASN A 73 6.95 2.61 1.81
N LYS A 74 7.23 3.48 0.83
CA LYS A 74 6.82 4.90 0.90
C LYS A 74 5.31 5.08 0.81
N PHE A 75 4.60 4.14 0.19
CA PHE A 75 3.13 4.11 0.13
C PHE A 75 2.54 3.15 1.16
N LYS A 76 3.12 1.94 1.26
CA LYS A 76 2.60 0.87 2.10
C LYS A 76 2.47 1.28 3.58
N TYR A 77 3.45 1.98 4.15
CA TYR A 77 3.40 2.33 5.58
C TYR A 77 2.35 3.39 5.93
N PRO A 78 2.24 4.54 5.22
CA PRO A 78 1.13 5.47 5.42
C PRO A 78 -0.24 4.81 5.25
N GLU A 79 -0.42 3.97 4.24
CA GLU A 79 -1.70 3.31 3.95
C GLU A 79 -2.04 2.22 4.98
N ARG A 80 -1.06 1.43 5.43
CA ARG A 80 -1.23 0.52 6.58
C ARG A 80 -1.60 1.27 7.85
N GLY A 81 -1.01 2.46 8.07
CA GLY A 81 -1.37 3.33 9.18
C GLY A 81 -2.82 3.82 9.11
N ARG A 82 -3.27 4.17 7.90
CA ARG A 82 -4.67 4.55 7.65
C ARG A 82 -5.63 3.38 7.85
N GLY A 83 -5.27 2.18 7.36
CA GLY A 83 -6.03 0.95 7.62
C GLY A 83 -6.25 0.73 9.12
N LEU A 84 -5.21 0.94 9.92
CA LEU A 84 -5.31 0.86 11.39
C LEU A 84 -6.28 1.89 11.98
N GLN A 85 -6.28 3.12 11.47
CA GLN A 85 -7.23 4.17 11.89
C GLN A 85 -8.67 3.79 11.55
N ILE A 86 -8.91 3.23 10.37
CA ILE A 86 -10.22 2.74 9.92
C ILE A 86 -10.73 1.66 10.89
N LEU A 87 -9.90 0.66 11.21
CA LEU A 87 -10.29 -0.42 12.13
C LEU A 87 -10.63 0.10 13.53
N ARG A 88 -9.89 1.09 14.03
CA ARG A 88 -10.16 1.71 15.33
C ARG A 88 -11.47 2.48 15.32
N ALA A 89 -11.73 3.25 14.27
CA ALA A 89 -12.98 4.01 14.12
C ALA A 89 -14.22 3.10 14.07
N MET A 90 -14.10 1.92 13.45
CA MET A 90 -15.18 0.92 13.36
C MET A 90 -15.25 -0.05 14.55
N ASN A 91 -14.39 0.14 15.57
CA ASN A 91 -14.25 -0.77 16.70
C ASN A 91 -14.03 -2.26 16.30
N ALA A 92 -13.38 -2.47 15.15
CA ALA A 92 -13.18 -3.79 14.54
C ALA A 92 -11.72 -4.26 14.61
N GLY A 93 -10.84 -3.52 15.29
CA GLY A 93 -9.43 -3.88 15.41
C GLY A 93 -8.56 -2.73 15.91
N GLY A 94 -7.25 -2.83 15.67
CA GLY A 94 -6.29 -1.80 16.03
C GLY A 94 -6.12 -1.55 17.53
N ARG A 95 -6.38 -2.59 18.35
CA ARG A 95 -6.30 -2.56 19.82
C ARG A 95 -4.90 -2.23 20.34
N TYR A 96 -3.86 -2.55 19.57
CA TYR A 96 -2.47 -2.31 19.96
C TYR A 96 -1.87 -1.06 19.29
N PRO A 97 -0.78 -0.51 19.87
CA PRO A 97 -0.02 0.58 19.28
C PRO A 97 0.54 0.24 17.90
N GLN A 98 0.68 1.27 17.04
CA GLN A 98 1.07 1.12 15.64
C GLN A 98 2.51 0.60 15.43
N ASN A 99 3.39 0.84 16.39
CA ASN A 99 4.82 0.49 16.37
C ASN A 99 5.17 -0.69 17.30
N ARG A 100 4.21 -1.57 17.58
CA ARG A 100 4.43 -2.71 18.48
C ARG A 100 5.45 -3.67 17.90
N THR A 101 6.40 -4.11 18.75
CA THR A 101 7.40 -5.13 18.42
C THR A 101 7.19 -6.45 19.17
N ALA A 102 6.40 -6.46 20.26
CA ALA A 102 6.16 -7.64 21.08
C ALA A 102 4.69 -7.76 21.55
N ILE A 103 4.18 -8.99 21.61
CA ILE A 103 2.90 -9.35 22.21
C ILE A 103 3.14 -9.66 23.69
N PRO A 104 2.34 -9.11 24.63
CA PRO A 104 2.46 -9.43 26.05
C PRO A 104 2.37 -10.93 26.32
N LYS A 105 3.13 -11.41 27.31
CA LYS A 105 3.07 -12.81 27.74
C LYS A 105 1.66 -13.13 28.26
N GLY A 106 1.10 -14.26 27.84
CA GLY A 106 -0.26 -14.68 28.21
C GLY A 106 -1.38 -14.09 27.35
N SER A 107 -1.10 -13.10 26.49
CA SER A 107 -2.06 -12.61 25.49
C SER A 107 -2.14 -13.53 24.29
N ARG A 108 -3.32 -13.57 23.67
CA ARG A 108 -3.54 -14.31 22.42
C ARG A 108 -3.02 -13.57 21.20
N ALA A 109 -2.71 -14.31 20.14
CA ALA A 109 -2.25 -13.73 18.88
C ALA A 109 -3.31 -12.82 18.24
N SER A 110 -4.60 -13.20 18.31
CA SER A 110 -5.72 -12.39 17.78
C SER A 110 -5.96 -11.06 18.50
N GLU A 111 -5.51 -10.91 19.75
CA GLU A 111 -5.56 -9.60 20.41
C GLU A 111 -4.65 -8.61 19.67
N SER A 112 -3.62 -9.16 19.02
CA SER A 112 -2.48 -8.48 18.50
C SER A 112 -2.44 -8.35 16.98
N PHE A 113 -3.15 -9.21 16.26
CA PHE A 113 -3.23 -9.24 14.80
C PHE A 113 -4.69 -9.11 14.35
N ASP A 114 -4.93 -8.34 13.29
CA ASP A 114 -6.27 -8.02 12.79
C ASP A 114 -6.31 -8.02 11.25
N LEU A 115 -7.41 -7.52 10.67
CA LEU A 115 -7.58 -7.45 9.21
C LEU A 115 -6.47 -6.62 8.54
N ASN A 116 -5.97 -5.56 9.19
CA ASN A 116 -4.89 -4.73 8.68
C ASN A 116 -3.57 -5.53 8.67
N THR A 117 -3.35 -6.37 9.69
CA THR A 117 -2.24 -7.33 9.69
C THR A 117 -2.33 -8.33 8.53
N LEU A 118 -3.52 -8.88 8.23
CA LEU A 118 -3.69 -9.80 7.10
C LEU A 118 -3.37 -9.12 5.76
N VAL A 119 -3.91 -7.92 5.53
CA VAL A 119 -3.77 -7.20 4.25
C VAL A 119 -2.32 -6.76 4.02
N PHE A 120 -1.71 -6.07 5.00
CA PHE A 120 -0.41 -5.42 4.83
C PHE A 120 0.77 -6.23 5.37
N GLY A 121 0.51 -7.30 6.12
CA GLY A 121 1.52 -8.09 6.79
C GLY A 121 2.12 -7.39 8.00
N ASP A 122 2.57 -8.20 8.95
CA ASP A 122 3.25 -7.75 10.16
C ASP A 122 4.06 -8.87 10.79
N SER A 123 4.81 -8.55 11.83
CA SER A 123 5.42 -9.53 12.71
C SER A 123 5.52 -9.00 14.11
N ALA A 124 5.35 -9.87 15.10
CA ALA A 124 5.60 -9.52 16.49
C ALA A 124 6.30 -10.66 17.22
N ASN A 125 7.14 -10.31 18.19
CA ASN A 125 7.73 -11.26 19.11
C ASN A 125 6.66 -11.74 20.09
N HIS A 126 6.54 -13.05 20.29
CA HIS A 126 5.66 -13.67 21.29
C HIS A 126 6.47 -14.74 22.03
N GLU A 127 6.75 -14.50 23.31
CA GLU A 127 7.63 -15.34 24.13
C GLU A 127 9.01 -15.55 23.45
N SER A 128 9.36 -16.79 23.12
CA SER A 128 10.63 -17.14 22.47
C SER A 128 10.54 -17.23 20.94
N LYS A 129 9.41 -16.86 20.35
CA LYS A 129 9.13 -17.01 18.91
C LYS A 129 8.80 -15.67 18.27
N VAL A 130 9.02 -15.60 16.96
CA VAL A 130 8.47 -14.54 16.10
C VAL A 130 7.24 -15.11 15.45
N LEU A 131 6.13 -14.36 15.46
CA LEU A 131 4.90 -14.71 14.75
C LEU A 131 4.82 -13.89 13.45
N PRO A 132 5.21 -14.46 12.30
CA PRO A 132 5.18 -13.74 11.03
C PRO A 132 3.82 -13.87 10.36
N VAL A 133 3.21 -12.74 9.98
CA VAL A 133 2.06 -12.70 9.09
C VAL A 133 2.50 -12.10 7.76
N ARG A 134 2.59 -12.94 6.73
CA ARG A 134 2.90 -12.48 5.38
C ARG A 134 1.73 -11.65 4.84
N ALA A 135 2.04 -10.50 4.26
CA ALA A 135 1.05 -9.64 3.62
C ALA A 135 0.29 -10.38 2.51
N ALA A 136 -1.04 -10.23 2.50
CA ALA A 136 -1.88 -10.69 1.40
C ALA A 136 -1.73 -9.81 0.14
N VAL A 137 -1.24 -8.57 0.30
CA VAL A 137 -1.02 -7.60 -0.78
C VAL A 137 0.47 -7.23 -0.88
N ASN A 138 1.01 -7.34 -2.09
CA ASN A 138 2.36 -6.90 -2.44
C ASN A 138 2.27 -5.57 -3.18
N TYR A 139 3.17 -4.66 -2.82
CA TYR A 139 3.30 -3.35 -3.44
C TYR A 139 4.49 -3.37 -4.41
N SER A 140 4.30 -2.91 -5.63
CA SER A 140 5.39 -2.62 -6.54
C SER A 140 6.04 -1.26 -6.24
N ASP A 141 7.17 -1.00 -6.88
CA ASP A 141 7.66 0.36 -7.08
C ASP A 141 6.57 1.19 -7.78
N ALA A 142 6.51 2.48 -7.47
CA ALA A 142 5.79 3.45 -8.30
C ALA A 142 6.79 4.20 -9.19
N LEU A 143 6.55 4.23 -10.49
CA LEU A 143 7.46 4.85 -11.48
C LEU A 143 6.78 6.05 -12.13
N SER A 144 7.48 7.17 -12.27
CA SER A 144 6.93 8.32 -13.01
C SER A 144 6.68 7.95 -14.47
N LEU A 145 5.59 8.46 -15.05
CA LEU A 145 5.28 8.29 -16.47
C LEU A 145 6.12 9.17 -17.38
N ARG A 146 6.88 10.11 -16.82
CA ARG A 146 7.82 10.97 -17.54
C ARG A 146 9.21 10.89 -16.90
N PRO A 147 10.29 11.09 -17.67
CA PRO A 147 11.64 11.15 -17.13
C PRO A 147 11.79 12.17 -16.00
N LYS A 148 12.75 11.91 -15.10
CA LYS A 148 13.06 12.67 -13.88
C LYS A 148 13.19 14.17 -14.16
N TYR A 149 13.89 14.55 -15.23
CA TYR A 149 14.13 15.96 -15.57
C TYR A 149 12.85 16.73 -15.94
N HIS A 150 11.73 16.04 -16.22
CA HIS A 150 10.43 16.67 -16.47
C HIS A 150 9.55 16.81 -15.22
N VAL A 151 9.82 16.03 -14.16
CA VAL A 151 8.92 15.88 -13.01
C VAL A 151 9.59 16.17 -11.67
N VAL A 152 10.86 16.58 -11.68
CA VAL A 152 11.60 16.97 -10.48
C VAL A 152 11.86 18.47 -10.51
N GLY A 153 11.48 19.13 -9.42
CA GLY A 153 11.81 20.51 -9.13
C GLY A 153 12.80 20.59 -7.98
N GLU A 154 13.46 21.74 -7.89
CA GLU A 154 14.38 22.09 -6.81
C GLU A 154 13.81 23.28 -6.03
N SER A 155 13.92 23.24 -4.70
CA SER A 155 13.61 24.37 -3.83
C SER A 155 14.83 24.70 -2.97
N PHE A 156 15.13 25.99 -2.89
CA PHE A 156 16.22 26.53 -2.08
C PHE A 156 15.70 26.93 -0.71
N HIS A 157 16.33 26.46 0.36
CA HIS A 157 16.08 26.94 1.71
C HIS A 157 17.40 27.41 2.32
N ASN A 158 17.52 28.72 2.55
CA ASN A 158 18.60 29.27 3.37
C ASN A 158 18.26 29.02 4.84
N ARG A 159 19.09 28.26 5.55
CA ARG A 159 18.97 28.15 7.01
C ARG A 159 19.74 29.32 7.64
N GLY A 160 19.03 30.27 8.23
CA GLY A 160 19.65 31.17 9.21
C GLY A 160 19.94 30.39 10.49
N PHE A 161 21.12 30.57 11.09
CA PHE A 161 21.32 30.21 12.50
C PHE A 161 20.50 31.13 13.41
N GLU A 162 20.35 30.79 14.70
CA GLU A 162 19.65 31.65 15.70
C GLU A 162 20.16 33.10 15.74
N ASN A 163 21.37 33.35 15.23
CA ASN A 163 21.99 34.67 15.15
C ASN A 163 21.76 35.40 13.80
N GLY A 164 20.97 34.83 12.88
CA GLY A 164 20.65 35.43 11.58
C GLY A 164 21.79 35.45 10.54
N THR A 165 22.93 34.81 10.82
CA THR A 165 24.08 34.77 9.92
C THR A 165 24.35 33.34 9.41
N LEU A 166 24.94 33.24 8.21
CA LEU A 166 25.41 31.99 7.61
C LEU A 166 26.81 31.59 8.11
N TRP A 167 27.37 32.30 9.07
CA TRP A 167 28.76 32.18 9.50
C TRP A 167 28.93 31.13 10.60
N ASP A 168 29.76 30.11 10.33
CA ASP A 168 30.24 29.16 11.33
C ASP A 168 31.45 29.77 12.05
N ALA A 169 31.24 30.15 13.31
CA ALA A 169 32.29 30.74 14.14
C ALA A 169 33.38 29.73 14.54
N GLU A 170 33.05 28.44 14.58
CA GLU A 170 33.96 27.35 14.94
C GLU A 170 34.84 26.98 13.75
N ALA A 171 34.26 26.91 12.54
CA ALA A 171 34.98 26.63 11.31
C ALA A 171 35.56 27.89 10.60
N LYS A 172 35.27 29.10 11.10
CA LYS A 172 35.64 30.41 10.52
C LYS A 172 35.34 30.55 9.02
N LYS A 173 34.21 30.00 8.58
CA LYS A 173 33.75 30.05 7.19
C LYS A 173 32.25 30.32 7.17
N ASN A 174 31.76 30.90 6.07
CA ASN A 174 30.34 30.78 5.77
C ASN A 174 30.02 29.30 5.59
N THR A 175 28.96 28.83 6.23
CA THR A 175 28.45 27.49 6.02
C THR A 175 27.93 27.38 4.59
N ASP A 176 28.50 26.45 3.83
CA ASP A 176 27.94 26.00 2.55
C ASP A 176 26.81 24.98 2.77
N ASN A 177 26.15 24.99 3.95
CA ASN A 177 25.00 24.14 4.27
C ASN A 177 23.73 24.66 3.53
N LEU A 178 23.90 24.83 2.23
CA LEU A 178 22.88 25.04 1.22
C LEU A 178 22.20 23.69 1.01
N PHE A 179 21.02 23.51 1.59
CA PHE A 179 20.23 22.31 1.36
C PHE A 179 19.30 22.54 0.18
N SER A 180 19.74 22.15 -1.02
CA SER A 180 18.84 21.99 -2.15
C SER A 180 17.87 20.84 -1.87
N ARG A 181 16.58 21.14 -1.92
CA ARG A 181 15.54 20.14 -1.72
C ARG A 181 14.90 19.81 -3.05
N HIS A 182 15.20 18.62 -3.55
CA HIS A 182 14.47 18.03 -4.67
C HIS A 182 13.10 17.52 -4.21
N PHE A 183 12.09 17.78 -5.03
CA PHE A 183 10.73 17.26 -4.89
C PHE A 183 10.14 16.90 -6.26
N VAL A 184 9.21 15.96 -6.27
CA VAL A 184 8.38 15.67 -7.43
C VAL A 184 7.35 16.78 -7.57
N THR A 185 7.26 17.38 -8.76
CA THR A 185 6.40 18.54 -9.04
C THR A 185 4.91 18.14 -9.08
N PRO A 186 4.00 19.06 -8.70
CA PRO A 186 2.57 18.86 -8.90
C PRO A 186 2.24 18.54 -10.37
N GLY A 187 1.27 17.65 -10.60
CA GLY A 187 0.87 17.13 -11.90
C GLY A 187 1.66 15.90 -12.36
N ALA A 188 2.74 15.51 -11.68
CA ALA A 188 3.46 14.30 -12.01
C ALA A 188 2.61 13.05 -11.69
N LEU A 189 2.55 12.13 -12.66
CA LEU A 189 1.87 10.84 -12.53
C LEU A 189 2.90 9.72 -12.31
N LEU A 190 2.65 8.86 -11.32
CA LEU A 190 3.41 7.64 -11.10
C LEU A 190 2.50 6.41 -11.22
N VAL A 191 2.87 5.44 -12.04
CA VAL A 191 2.16 4.16 -12.14
C VAL A 191 2.64 3.19 -11.05
N GLN A 192 1.72 2.57 -10.34
CA GLN A 192 1.99 1.56 -9.33
C GLN A 192 1.00 0.40 -9.45
N VAL A 193 1.45 -0.81 -9.12
CA VAL A 193 0.59 -2.00 -9.10
C VAL A 193 0.64 -2.66 -7.73
N LEU A 194 -0.54 -2.90 -7.16
CA LEU A 194 -0.72 -3.68 -5.94
C LEU A 194 -1.25 -5.05 -6.34
N SER A 195 -0.61 -6.14 -5.90
CA SER A 195 -1.02 -7.49 -6.30
C SER A 195 -1.28 -8.39 -5.11
N THR A 196 -2.39 -9.11 -5.15
CA THR A 196 -2.61 -10.27 -4.28
C THR A 196 -2.48 -11.55 -5.09
N ARG A 197 -1.87 -12.57 -4.48
CA ARG A 197 -1.50 -13.83 -5.14
C ARG A 197 -1.76 -14.97 -4.19
N GLY A 198 -2.13 -16.13 -4.72
CA GLY A 198 -2.22 -17.32 -3.89
C GLY A 198 -3.57 -17.53 -3.23
N LYS A 199 -4.62 -16.77 -3.62
CA LYS A 199 -5.89 -16.67 -2.89
C LYS A 199 -5.71 -16.41 -1.39
N LEU A 200 -5.08 -15.27 -1.05
CA LEU A 200 -4.83 -14.88 0.35
C LEU A 200 -5.65 -13.68 0.83
N LEU A 201 -6.15 -12.85 -0.09
CA LEU A 201 -6.89 -11.64 0.24
C LEU A 201 -8.40 -11.88 0.11
N PRO A 202 -9.18 -11.95 1.21
CA PRO A 202 -10.62 -12.11 1.11
C PRO A 202 -11.30 -10.81 0.61
N PRO A 203 -12.56 -10.86 0.15
CA PRO A 203 -13.29 -9.67 -0.32
C PRO A 203 -13.29 -8.49 0.67
N ILE A 204 -13.50 -8.75 1.96
CA ILE A 204 -13.41 -7.70 3.00
C ILE A 204 -11.99 -7.13 3.14
N GLY A 205 -10.96 -7.95 2.90
CA GLY A 205 -9.58 -7.49 2.81
C GLY A 205 -9.33 -6.59 1.59
N LEU A 206 -9.96 -6.88 0.45
CA LEU A 206 -9.93 -6.01 -0.72
C LEU A 206 -10.65 -4.68 -0.45
N LYS A 207 -11.83 -4.70 0.20
CA LYS A 207 -12.51 -3.47 0.66
C LYS A 207 -11.61 -2.65 1.57
N HIS A 208 -10.93 -3.30 2.52
CA HIS A 208 -9.99 -2.65 3.43
C HIS A 208 -8.81 -2.03 2.69
N LEU A 209 -8.24 -2.72 1.70
CA LEU A 209 -7.20 -2.18 0.84
C LEU A 209 -7.69 -0.96 0.06
N LEU A 210 -8.82 -1.07 -0.64
CA LEU A 210 -9.38 -0.01 -1.48
C LEU A 210 -9.70 1.24 -0.66
N LEU A 211 -10.30 1.11 0.53
CA LEU A 211 -10.56 2.23 1.42
C LEU A 211 -9.26 2.85 1.96
N SER A 212 -8.26 2.04 2.28
CA SER A 212 -6.96 2.53 2.76
C SER A 212 -6.18 3.30 1.68
N VAL A 213 -6.28 2.89 0.41
CA VAL A 213 -5.54 3.45 -0.73
C VAL A 213 -6.29 4.59 -1.43
N GLY A 214 -7.62 4.52 -1.48
CA GLY A 214 -8.48 5.45 -2.20
C GLY A 214 -8.59 6.83 -1.56
N LEU A 215 -8.21 6.95 -0.29
CA LEU A 215 -8.16 8.24 0.41
C LEU A 215 -6.88 9.01 0.02
N ALA A 216 -7.06 10.26 -0.41
CA ALA A 216 -5.96 11.19 -0.60
C ALA A 216 -5.20 11.37 0.72
N GLY A 217 -3.87 11.57 0.65
CA GLY A 217 -3.10 11.71 1.88
C GLY A 217 -1.75 12.37 1.72
N SER A 218 -1.08 12.50 2.87
CA SER A 218 0.29 12.98 2.98
C SER A 218 1.27 11.81 2.85
N TYR A 219 2.10 11.86 1.82
CA TYR A 219 3.16 10.90 1.56
C TYR A 219 4.53 11.58 1.55
N GLY A 220 5.58 10.85 1.91
CA GLY A 220 6.93 11.40 2.04
C GLY A 220 7.29 11.81 3.47
N GLY A 221 8.60 11.86 3.74
CA GLY A 221 9.13 12.11 5.09
C GLY A 221 9.30 13.60 5.42
N GLN A 222 9.08 13.93 6.69
CA GLN A 222 9.67 15.07 7.42
C GLN A 222 9.44 16.50 6.91
N THR A 223 8.45 16.73 6.06
CA THR A 223 7.97 18.10 5.80
C THR A 223 6.49 18.18 6.12
N SER A 224 6.19 18.59 7.35
CA SER A 224 4.87 18.99 7.83
C SER A 224 4.26 20.19 7.09
N VAL A 225 4.81 20.56 5.92
CA VAL A 225 4.55 21.82 5.23
C VAL A 225 3.55 21.65 4.09
N THR A 226 3.51 20.50 3.40
CA THR A 226 2.70 20.34 2.17
C THR A 226 1.31 19.73 2.41
N GLY A 227 1.04 19.13 3.57
CA GLY A 227 -0.26 18.52 3.85
C GLY A 227 -0.57 17.34 2.92
N ILE A 228 -1.81 17.24 2.43
CA ILE A 228 -2.21 16.22 1.45
C ILE A 228 -1.50 16.52 0.13
N ASN A 229 -0.66 15.60 -0.35
CA ASN A 229 0.19 15.82 -1.52
C ASN A 229 0.06 14.76 -2.60
N LEU A 230 -0.72 13.70 -2.35
CA LEU A 230 -0.95 12.63 -3.30
C LEU A 230 -2.44 12.32 -3.42
N ARG A 231 -2.89 12.19 -4.67
CA ARG A 231 -4.19 11.62 -5.03
C ARG A 231 -3.97 10.30 -5.75
N THR A 232 -4.83 9.32 -5.49
CA THR A 232 -4.78 8.01 -6.13
C THR A 232 -5.94 7.88 -7.10
N HIS A 233 -5.64 7.46 -8.32
CA HIS A 233 -6.62 7.16 -9.36
C HIS A 233 -6.56 5.67 -9.68
N PHE A 234 -7.72 5.00 -9.67
CA PHE A 234 -7.81 3.60 -10.03
C PHE A 234 -7.89 3.47 -11.55
N VAL A 235 -6.94 2.75 -12.14
CA VAL A 235 -7.00 2.37 -13.56
C VAL A 235 -7.95 1.18 -13.73
N GLY A 236 -7.86 0.19 -12.83
CA GLY A 236 -8.73 -0.98 -12.82
C GLY A 236 -8.21 -2.12 -11.95
N LEU A 237 -9.00 -3.18 -11.85
CA LEU A 237 -8.59 -4.47 -11.29
C LEU A 237 -8.50 -5.50 -12.41
N TYR A 238 -7.38 -6.22 -12.45
CA TYR A 238 -7.08 -7.20 -13.48
C TYR A 238 -6.76 -8.53 -12.81
N ALA A 239 -7.48 -9.60 -13.18
CA ALA A 239 -7.39 -10.87 -12.49
C ALA A 239 -7.20 -12.06 -13.43
N ASP A 240 -6.38 -12.99 -12.98
CA ASP A 240 -5.96 -14.19 -13.69
C ASP A 240 -5.57 -15.32 -12.73
N LYS A 241 -5.39 -16.52 -13.27
CA LYS A 241 -4.88 -17.67 -12.48
C LYS A 241 -3.43 -17.45 -12.04
N PHE A 242 -2.64 -16.78 -12.88
CA PHE A 242 -1.23 -16.45 -12.65
C PHE A 242 -0.99 -14.97 -12.86
N GLU A 243 0.12 -14.48 -12.33
CA GLU A 243 0.59 -13.13 -12.58
C GLU A 243 0.93 -12.92 -14.06
N LYS A 244 0.75 -11.69 -14.54
CA LYS A 244 1.09 -11.27 -15.90
C LYS A 244 2.23 -10.25 -15.84
N ALA A 245 3.27 -10.46 -16.66
CA ALA A 245 4.43 -9.57 -16.70
C ALA A 245 4.02 -8.12 -17.03
N GLU A 246 2.95 -7.97 -17.80
CA GLU A 246 2.38 -6.70 -18.21
C GLU A 246 1.81 -5.86 -17.08
N THR A 247 1.57 -6.46 -15.91
CA THR A 247 1.22 -5.71 -14.70
C THR A 247 2.45 -5.22 -13.93
N SER A 248 3.66 -5.41 -14.45
CA SER A 248 4.86 -4.77 -13.93
C SER A 248 4.85 -3.28 -14.27
N PRO A 249 5.07 -2.37 -13.31
CA PRO A 249 5.24 -0.94 -13.60
C PRO A 249 6.31 -0.67 -14.67
N TYR A 250 7.36 -1.49 -14.74
CA TYR A 250 8.42 -1.36 -15.74
C TYR A 250 7.95 -1.72 -17.15
N GLU A 251 7.07 -2.70 -17.32
CA GLU A 251 6.49 -3.05 -18.63
C GLU A 251 5.42 -2.02 -19.04
N LEU A 252 4.63 -1.53 -18.08
CA LEU A 252 3.68 -0.44 -18.31
C LEU A 252 4.40 0.83 -18.77
N LEU A 253 5.52 1.17 -18.13
CA LEU A 253 6.32 2.34 -18.47
C LEU A 253 6.84 2.30 -19.92
N LYS A 254 7.19 1.13 -20.47
CA LYS A 254 7.58 1.01 -21.89
C LYS A 254 6.45 1.39 -22.85
N THR A 255 5.21 1.31 -22.41
CA THR A 255 4.03 1.48 -23.27
C THR A 255 3.41 2.86 -23.11
N VAL A 256 3.34 3.37 -21.89
CA VAL A 256 2.69 4.66 -21.57
C VAL A 256 3.66 5.74 -21.12
N GLY A 257 4.91 5.39 -20.85
CA GLY A 257 5.95 6.34 -20.45
C GLY A 257 6.53 7.11 -21.63
N GLY A 258 6.96 8.34 -21.38
CA GLY A 258 7.68 9.13 -22.38
C GLY A 258 7.79 10.60 -22.01
N ASN A 259 8.22 11.41 -22.97
CA ASN A 259 8.45 12.84 -22.74
C ASN A 259 7.15 13.66 -22.75
N ASN A 260 6.14 13.17 -23.47
CA ASN A 260 4.85 13.83 -23.59
C ASN A 260 4.10 13.79 -22.26
N ALA A 261 3.52 14.93 -21.88
CA ALA A 261 2.59 14.97 -20.76
C ALA A 261 1.30 14.25 -21.14
N MET A 262 0.83 13.36 -20.26
CA MET A 262 -0.50 12.80 -20.31
C MET A 262 -1.28 13.33 -19.12
N ASP A 263 -2.54 13.69 -19.35
CA ASP A 263 -3.47 13.86 -18.24
C ASP A 263 -3.85 12.50 -17.63
N VAL A 264 -4.56 12.54 -16.50
CA VAL A 264 -4.96 11.35 -15.75
C VAL A 264 -5.84 10.42 -16.59
N GLU A 265 -6.78 10.94 -17.37
CA GLU A 265 -7.73 10.11 -18.13
C GLU A 265 -7.08 9.50 -19.37
N GLN A 266 -6.19 10.23 -20.03
CA GLN A 266 -5.34 9.70 -21.10
C GLN A 266 -4.47 8.54 -20.59
N ALA A 267 -3.80 8.73 -19.44
CA ALA A 267 -2.97 7.69 -18.85
C ALA A 267 -3.79 6.47 -18.40
N LYS A 268 -4.98 6.66 -17.79
CA LYS A 268 -5.89 5.56 -17.43
C LYS A 268 -6.33 4.78 -18.66
N THR A 269 -6.73 5.47 -19.72
CA THR A 269 -7.18 4.85 -20.97
C THR A 269 -6.07 4.03 -21.60
N ALA A 270 -4.87 4.61 -21.77
CA ALA A 270 -3.74 3.92 -22.37
C ALA A 270 -3.32 2.67 -21.56
N LEU A 271 -3.31 2.76 -20.22
CA LEU A 271 -3.01 1.61 -19.37
C LEU A 271 -4.07 0.51 -19.46
N ASP A 272 -5.36 0.87 -19.46
CA ASP A 272 -6.44 -0.11 -19.58
C ASP A 272 -6.47 -0.79 -20.95
N GLU A 273 -6.23 -0.07 -22.05
CA GLU A 273 -6.12 -0.64 -23.40
C GLU A 273 -5.02 -1.71 -23.50
N VAL A 274 -3.90 -1.52 -22.79
CA VAL A 274 -2.80 -2.48 -22.76
C VAL A 274 -3.14 -3.72 -21.93
N LEU A 275 -3.82 -3.53 -20.81
CA LEU A 275 -4.03 -4.58 -19.81
C LEU A 275 -5.30 -5.39 -20.03
N ARG A 276 -6.39 -4.76 -20.46
CA ARG A 276 -7.70 -5.37 -20.66
C ARG A 276 -7.68 -6.62 -21.54
N PRO A 277 -7.03 -6.65 -22.72
CA PRO A 277 -7.03 -7.84 -23.57
C PRO A 277 -6.17 -9.00 -23.01
N LYS A 278 -5.34 -8.74 -21.98
CA LYS A 278 -4.36 -9.69 -21.46
C LYS A 278 -4.83 -10.44 -20.22
N HIS A 279 -5.98 -10.05 -19.67
CA HIS A 279 -6.51 -10.60 -18.42
C HIS A 279 -7.87 -11.23 -18.59
N ALA A 280 -8.09 -12.36 -17.92
CA ALA A 280 -9.35 -13.09 -17.98
C ALA A 280 -10.52 -12.28 -17.37
N THR A 281 -10.27 -11.59 -16.27
CA THR A 281 -11.28 -10.76 -15.59
C THR A 281 -10.77 -9.34 -15.41
N VAL A 282 -11.58 -8.37 -15.86
CA VAL A 282 -11.26 -6.94 -15.79
C VAL A 282 -12.41 -6.19 -15.13
N ILE A 283 -12.11 -5.44 -14.09
CA ILE A 283 -13.02 -4.44 -13.49
C ILE A 283 -12.50 -3.06 -13.89
N PRO A 284 -13.25 -2.30 -14.70
CA PRO A 284 -12.87 -0.95 -15.11
C PRO A 284 -12.61 -0.03 -13.92
N GLY A 285 -11.69 0.92 -14.06
CA GLY A 285 -11.36 1.88 -13.01
C GLY A 285 -12.55 2.69 -12.50
N ALA A 286 -13.53 3.01 -13.36
CA ALA A 286 -14.76 3.69 -12.98
C ALA A 286 -15.58 2.86 -11.95
N ASP A 287 -15.77 1.57 -12.21
CA ASP A 287 -16.48 0.66 -11.29
C ASP A 287 -15.73 0.55 -9.95
N VAL A 288 -14.40 0.49 -10.00
CA VAL A 288 -13.55 0.46 -8.79
C VAL A 288 -13.70 1.76 -8.00
N GLN A 289 -13.74 2.91 -8.69
CA GLN A 289 -13.94 4.21 -8.06
C GLN A 289 -15.32 4.28 -7.38
N THR A 290 -16.39 3.79 -8.03
CA THR A 290 -17.71 3.69 -7.40
C THR A 290 -17.65 2.85 -6.12
N TRP A 291 -16.95 1.71 -6.12
CA TRP A 291 -16.79 0.91 -4.90
C TRP A 291 -16.05 1.69 -3.80
N VAL A 292 -15.04 2.48 -4.15
CA VAL A 292 -14.31 3.31 -3.19
C VAL A 292 -15.20 4.40 -2.62
N ASP A 293 -15.98 5.07 -3.46
CA ASP A 293 -16.92 6.12 -3.04
C ASP A 293 -17.99 5.55 -2.11
N ASP A 294 -18.53 4.37 -2.43
CA ASP A 294 -19.49 3.65 -1.57
C ASP A 294 -18.85 3.24 -0.24
N LEU A 295 -17.59 2.79 -0.23
CA LEU A 295 -16.86 2.45 0.99
C LEU A 295 -16.62 3.68 1.87
N ILE A 296 -16.30 4.83 1.27
CA ILE A 296 -16.13 6.10 1.98
C ILE A 296 -17.47 6.56 2.57
N ALA A 297 -18.55 6.51 1.78
CA ALA A 297 -19.89 6.84 2.25
C ALA A 297 -20.32 5.92 3.41
N GLY A 298 -20.08 4.62 3.29
CA GLY A 298 -20.35 3.63 4.34
C GLY A 298 -19.50 3.84 5.59
N PHE A 299 -18.22 4.23 5.45
CA PHE A 299 -17.35 4.57 6.58
C PHE A 299 -17.86 5.80 7.34
N ASN A 300 -18.41 6.78 6.62
CA ASN A 300 -18.99 8.00 7.20
C ASN A 300 -20.42 7.82 7.74
N ALA A 301 -20.96 6.59 7.75
CA ALA A 301 -22.28 6.26 8.29
C ALA A 301 -22.13 5.31 9.50
N PRO A 302 -21.87 5.82 10.72
CA PRO A 302 -21.72 5.00 11.93
C PRO A 302 -22.94 4.11 12.18
N GLY A 303 -22.70 2.87 12.62
CA GLY A 303 -23.71 1.83 12.81
C GLY A 303 -24.24 1.21 11.52
N GLY A 304 -23.74 1.64 10.36
CA GLY A 304 -24.16 1.15 9.05
C GLY A 304 -23.66 -0.27 8.72
N ALA A 305 -24.08 -0.77 7.55
CA ALA A 305 -23.76 -2.12 7.09
C ALA A 305 -22.25 -2.39 6.98
N LEU A 306 -21.46 -1.39 6.57
CA LEU A 306 -20.01 -1.55 6.45
C LEU A 306 -19.36 -1.78 7.82
N GLU A 307 -19.76 -1.03 8.85
CA GLU A 307 -19.23 -1.22 10.20
C GLU A 307 -19.54 -2.63 10.73
N GLN A 308 -20.79 -3.10 10.53
CA GLN A 308 -21.20 -4.46 10.90
C GLN A 308 -20.38 -5.53 10.16
N GLU A 309 -20.10 -5.32 8.87
CA GLU A 309 -19.25 -6.22 8.08
C GLU A 309 -17.82 -6.29 8.65
N TYR A 310 -17.25 -5.15 9.04
CA TYR A 310 -15.93 -5.08 9.67
C TYR A 310 -15.90 -5.76 11.05
N GLN A 311 -16.95 -5.56 11.86
CA GLN A 311 -17.08 -6.22 13.17
C GLN A 311 -17.22 -7.74 13.02
N GLY A 312 -18.02 -8.22 12.07
CA GLY A 312 -18.10 -9.65 11.75
C GLY A 312 -16.78 -10.22 11.24
N ALA A 313 -16.05 -9.46 10.41
CA ALA A 313 -14.70 -9.84 9.98
C ALA A 313 -13.71 -9.92 11.14
N ALA A 314 -13.83 -9.06 12.15
CA ALA A 314 -12.99 -9.10 13.35
C ALA A 314 -13.15 -10.41 14.14
N GLU A 315 -14.37 -10.94 14.26
CA GLU A 315 -14.62 -12.25 14.88
C GLU A 315 -13.96 -13.39 14.10
N ALA A 316 -13.99 -13.32 12.77
CA ALA A 316 -13.32 -14.29 11.91
C ALA A 316 -11.79 -14.16 11.96
N MET A 317 -11.24 -12.94 12.11
CA MET A 317 -9.82 -12.72 12.35
C MET A 317 -9.34 -13.39 13.64
N VAL A 318 -10.17 -13.38 14.70
CA VAL A 318 -9.83 -14.07 15.95
C VAL A 318 -9.62 -15.56 15.71
N LYS A 319 -10.57 -16.21 15.03
CA LYS A 319 -10.46 -17.63 14.68
C LYS A 319 -9.24 -17.90 13.79
N LEU A 320 -8.95 -17.02 12.84
CA LEU A 320 -7.81 -17.13 11.94
C LEU A 320 -6.48 -17.11 12.71
N PHE A 321 -6.23 -16.09 13.52
CA PHE A 321 -4.93 -15.90 14.17
C PHE A 321 -4.71 -16.80 15.39
N ASP A 322 -5.74 -17.01 16.21
CA ASP A 322 -5.64 -17.97 17.32
C ASP A 322 -5.50 -19.40 16.76
N GLY A 323 -6.29 -19.74 15.74
CA GLY A 323 -6.16 -21.02 15.05
C GLY A 323 -4.76 -21.24 14.48
N TRP A 324 -4.22 -20.25 13.77
CA TRP A 324 -2.88 -20.34 13.20
C TRP A 324 -1.78 -20.48 14.26
N PHE A 325 -1.73 -19.60 15.26
CA PHE A 325 -0.58 -19.52 16.16
C PHE A 325 -0.73 -20.33 17.46
N GLU A 326 -1.93 -20.79 17.80
CA GLU A 326 -2.23 -21.47 19.06
C GLU A 326 -2.73 -22.91 18.87
N SER A 327 -3.05 -23.34 17.64
CA SER A 327 -3.39 -24.74 17.38
C SER A 327 -2.16 -25.65 17.64
N GLY A 328 -2.37 -26.69 18.44
CA GLY A 328 -1.30 -27.60 18.86
C GLY A 328 -0.69 -27.30 20.23
N LYS A 329 -1.14 -26.27 20.95
CA LYS A 329 -0.92 -26.16 22.40
C LYS A 329 -1.92 -27.08 23.13
N LYS A 330 -1.60 -28.38 23.19
CA LYS A 330 -2.16 -29.30 24.20
C LYS A 330 -1.03 -29.77 25.09
#